data_AF-X1BRE6-F1
#
_entry.id   AF-X1BRE6-F1
#
_cell.length_a   1.000
_cell.length_b   1.000
_cell.length_c   1.000
_cell.angle_alpha   90.00
_cell.angle_beta   90.00
_cell.angle_gamma   90.00
#
_symmetry.space_group_name_H-M   'P 1'
#
loop_
_entity.id
_entity.type
_entity.pdbx_description
1 polymer ?
#
loop_
_entity_poly.entity_id
_entity_poly.type
_entity_poly.pdbx_seq_one_letter_code
_entity_poly.pdbx_strand_id
1 'polypeptide(L)'
;MKRGILKGAPRKEMNWSKIKFGEPFKGALEKFREDVQNRSDFDPISLLQFGLFMSMAVINILKENEARFGVEGQKVVNDALIKTGYEMGRQIAENVEIPLDISDIELLSFLITIVNTQAWTSLEDPKIDNDDKFSFNILWCPLQDVYSAFDCRV
;
A
#
# COMPACT_ATOMS: atom_id res chain seq x y z
N MET A 1 -9.38 -11.48 -16.45
CA MET A 1 -8.41 -11.36 -15.34
C MET A 1 -9.13 -11.72 -14.04
N LYS A 2 -8.54 -12.56 -13.18
CA LYS A 2 -9.04 -12.69 -11.80
C LYS A 2 -8.89 -11.32 -11.12
N ARG A 3 -9.88 -10.90 -10.33
CA ARG A 3 -9.78 -9.66 -9.54
C ARG A 3 -8.61 -9.81 -8.56
N GLY A 4 -7.84 -8.73 -8.34
CA GLY A 4 -6.88 -8.66 -7.23
C GLY A 4 -7.62 -8.43 -5.92
N ILE A 5 -6.95 -8.64 -4.77
CA ILE A 5 -7.57 -8.51 -3.44
C ILE A 5 -8.18 -7.11 -3.22
N LEU A 6 -7.51 -6.06 -3.69
CA LEU A 6 -8.03 -4.68 -3.64
C LEU A 6 -9.32 -4.48 -4.44
N LYS A 7 -9.61 -5.36 -5.42
CA LYS A 7 -10.86 -5.36 -6.19
C LYS A 7 -11.87 -6.38 -5.64
N GLY A 8 -11.74 -6.75 -4.36
CA GLY A 8 -12.67 -7.64 -3.66
C GLY A 8 -12.51 -9.11 -4.02
N ALA A 9 -11.28 -9.55 -4.33
CA ALA A 9 -11.03 -10.98 -4.43
C ALA A 9 -11.16 -11.64 -3.05
N PRO A 10 -11.83 -12.80 -2.94
CA PRO A 10 -11.97 -13.48 -1.67
C PRO A 10 -10.62 -14.06 -1.25
N ARG A 11 -10.37 -14.04 0.06
CA ARG A 11 -9.33 -14.86 0.69
C ARG A 11 -9.95 -16.15 1.25
N LYS A 12 -9.12 -17.16 1.49
CA LYS A 12 -9.57 -18.45 2.05
C LYS A 12 -9.99 -18.30 3.51
N GLU A 13 -9.37 -17.36 4.22
CA GLU A 13 -9.63 -17.10 5.62
C GLU A 13 -11.00 -16.44 5.80
N MET A 14 -11.87 -17.07 6.60
CA MET A 14 -13.24 -16.60 6.83
C MET A 14 -13.30 -15.21 7.49
N ASN A 15 -12.30 -14.87 8.32
CA ASN A 15 -12.24 -13.59 8.99
C ASN A 15 -11.93 -12.42 8.05
N TRP A 16 -11.42 -12.66 6.83
CA TRP A 16 -11.16 -11.61 5.84
C TRP A 16 -12.42 -10.84 5.43
N SER A 17 -13.57 -11.51 5.34
CA SER A 17 -14.84 -10.84 5.00
C SER A 17 -15.50 -10.16 6.20
N LYS A 18 -15.04 -10.45 7.43
CA LYS A 18 -15.57 -9.89 8.67
C LYS A 18 -14.79 -8.67 9.14
N ILE A 19 -13.47 -8.66 8.93
CA ILE A 19 -12.63 -7.53 9.33
C ILE A 19 -12.88 -6.33 8.41
N LYS A 20 -12.90 -5.13 9.00
CA LYS A 20 -12.96 -3.88 8.23
C LYS A 20 -11.85 -2.96 8.67
N PHE A 21 -10.95 -2.64 7.74
CA PHE A 21 -9.95 -1.60 7.93
C PHE A 21 -10.47 -0.26 7.41
N GLY A 22 -9.95 0.83 7.95
CA GLY A 22 -10.13 2.15 7.40
C GLY A 22 -9.50 2.26 6.00
N GLU A 23 -10.03 3.18 5.20
CA GLU A 23 -9.48 3.49 3.87
C GLU A 23 -8.71 4.82 3.95
N PRO A 24 -7.37 4.80 3.81
CA PRO A 24 -6.57 6.01 3.81
C PRO A 24 -7.01 6.98 2.71
N PHE A 25 -6.98 8.27 3.04
CA PHE A 25 -7.38 9.38 2.20
C PHE A 25 -8.86 9.32 1.77
N LYS A 26 -9.72 8.71 2.60
CA LYS A 26 -11.15 8.49 2.34
C LYS A 26 -11.86 9.65 1.64
N GLY A 27 -11.75 10.88 2.17
CA GLY A 27 -12.45 12.03 1.57
C GLY A 27 -11.98 12.36 0.14
N ALA A 28 -10.69 12.17 -0.16
CA ALA A 28 -10.18 12.35 -1.52
C ALA A 28 -10.65 11.21 -2.44
N LEU A 29 -10.71 9.98 -1.94
CA LEU A 29 -11.17 8.81 -2.68
C LEU A 29 -12.68 8.84 -2.97
N GLU A 30 -13.49 9.30 -2.01
CA GLU A 30 -14.93 9.53 -2.20
C GLU A 30 -15.16 10.56 -3.31
N LYS A 31 -14.48 11.70 -3.24
CA LYS A 31 -14.55 12.71 -4.30
C LYS A 31 -14.09 12.16 -5.65
N PHE A 32 -13.03 11.36 -5.68
CA PHE A 32 -12.58 10.72 -6.92
C PHE A 32 -13.65 9.79 -7.51
N ARG A 33 -14.30 8.96 -6.68
CA ARG A 33 -15.38 8.05 -7.11
C ARG A 33 -16.59 8.81 -7.66
N GLU A 34 -16.97 9.90 -7.00
CA GLU A 34 -18.13 10.72 -7.35
C GLU A 34 -17.88 11.56 -8.61
N ASP A 35 -16.76 12.28 -8.64
CA ASP A 35 -16.54 13.34 -9.63
C ASP A 35 -15.72 12.88 -10.84
N VAL A 36 -14.88 11.86 -10.72
CA VAL A 36 -13.80 11.58 -11.70
C VAL A 36 -13.85 10.18 -12.27
N GLN A 37 -14.01 9.14 -11.45
CA GLN A 37 -13.78 7.74 -11.84
C GLN A 37 -14.60 7.29 -13.07
N ASN A 38 -15.82 7.79 -13.22
CA ASN A 38 -16.74 7.40 -14.29
C ASN A 38 -16.80 8.39 -15.46
N ARG A 39 -15.94 9.42 -15.45
CA ARG A 39 -15.89 10.40 -16.54
C ARG A 39 -15.30 9.78 -17.79
N SER A 40 -15.94 10.01 -18.94
CA SER A 40 -15.47 9.50 -20.24
C SER A 40 -14.20 10.18 -20.75
N ASP A 41 -13.87 11.37 -20.23
CA ASP A 41 -12.68 12.14 -20.60
C ASP A 41 -11.50 11.92 -19.65
N PHE A 42 -11.63 10.99 -18.70
CA PHE A 42 -10.57 10.67 -17.76
C PHE A 42 -9.96 9.28 -18.07
N ASP A 43 -8.65 9.24 -18.32
CA ASP A 43 -7.91 8.00 -18.45
C ASP A 43 -7.27 7.60 -17.11
N PRO A 44 -7.69 6.50 -16.46
CA PRO A 44 -7.09 6.02 -15.22
C PRO A 44 -5.58 5.73 -15.30
N ILE A 45 -5.02 5.49 -16.50
CA ILE A 45 -3.57 5.30 -16.68
C ILE A 45 -2.81 6.56 -16.24
N SER A 46 -3.41 7.74 -16.37
CA SER A 46 -2.79 9.00 -15.93
C SER A 46 -2.49 9.02 -14.42
N LEU A 47 -3.27 8.31 -13.59
CA LEU A 47 -2.97 8.17 -12.16
C LEU A 47 -1.73 7.31 -11.90
N LEU A 48 -1.53 6.27 -12.70
CA LEU A 48 -0.30 5.46 -12.62
C LEU A 48 0.91 6.30 -13.04
N GLN A 49 0.82 7.07 -14.12
CA GLN A 49 1.89 7.98 -14.56
C GLN A 49 2.22 9.01 -13.47
N PHE A 50 1.20 9.61 -12.85
CA PHE A 50 1.37 10.54 -11.74
C PHE A 50 2.05 9.86 -10.55
N GLY A 51 1.59 8.67 -10.15
CA GLY A 51 2.18 7.90 -9.06
C GLY A 51 3.65 7.57 -9.31
N LEU A 52 4.00 7.11 -10.51
CA LEU A 52 5.38 6.82 -10.91
C LEU A 52 6.25 8.09 -10.88
N PHE A 53 5.76 9.20 -11.40
CA PHE A 53 6.47 10.48 -11.37
C PHE A 53 6.76 10.92 -9.93
N MET A 54 5.76 10.90 -9.04
CA MET A 54 5.93 11.28 -7.64
C MET A 54 6.90 10.36 -6.90
N SER A 55 6.81 9.06 -7.15
CA SER A 55 7.67 8.09 -6.48
C SER A 55 9.14 8.21 -6.93
N MET A 56 9.37 8.46 -8.23
CA MET A 56 10.70 8.81 -8.75
C MET A 56 11.25 10.11 -8.18
N ALA A 57 10.40 11.12 -7.97
CA ALA A 57 10.82 12.37 -7.32
C ALA A 57 11.30 12.12 -5.89
N VAL A 58 10.59 11.28 -5.11
CA VAL A 58 11.01 10.90 -3.74
C VAL A 58 12.35 10.16 -3.75
N ILE A 59 12.55 9.22 -4.69
CA ILE A 59 13.84 8.52 -4.84
C ILE A 59 14.98 9.49 -5.15
N ASN A 60 14.76 10.45 -6.05
CA ASN A 60 15.79 11.43 -6.38
C ASN A 60 16.09 12.34 -5.18
N ILE A 61 15.08 12.71 -4.39
CA ILE A 61 15.28 13.46 -3.14
C ILE A 61 16.13 12.66 -2.16
N LEU A 62 15.85 11.37 -1.98
CA LEU A 62 16.64 10.47 -1.12
C LEU A 62 18.11 10.41 -1.57
N LYS A 63 18.34 10.11 -2.87
CA LYS A 63 19.68 9.99 -3.46
C LYS A 63 20.47 11.29 -3.34
N GLU A 64 19.85 12.42 -3.64
CA GLU A 64 20.50 13.73 -3.52
C GLU A 64 20.79 14.11 -2.06
N ASN A 65 19.90 13.78 -1.12
CA ASN A 65 20.14 14.04 0.31
C ASN A 65 21.29 13.20 0.84
N GLU A 66 21.34 11.91 0.50
CA GLU A 66 22.47 11.04 0.85
C GLU A 66 23.77 11.55 0.23
N ALA A 67 23.78 11.87 -1.07
CA ALA A 67 24.99 12.33 -1.75
C ALA A 67 25.56 13.63 -1.16
N ARG A 68 24.70 14.54 -0.68
CA ARG A 68 25.11 15.85 -0.15
C ARG A 68 25.39 15.84 1.35
N PHE A 69 24.64 15.05 2.11
CA PHE A 69 24.62 15.13 3.58
C PHE A 69 24.92 13.79 4.27
N GLY A 70 25.14 12.72 3.51
CA GLY A 70 25.44 11.39 4.02
C GLY A 70 24.37 10.86 4.97
N VAL A 71 24.81 10.27 6.08
CA VAL A 71 23.96 9.64 7.10
C VAL A 71 22.94 10.60 7.70
N GLU A 72 23.30 11.88 7.90
CA GLU A 72 22.35 12.85 8.45
C GLU A 72 21.23 13.18 7.45
N GLY A 73 21.56 13.27 6.16
CA GLY A 73 20.55 13.39 5.11
C GLY A 73 19.60 12.19 5.07
N GLN A 74 20.14 10.98 5.17
CA GLN A 74 19.35 9.76 5.22
C GLN A 74 18.40 9.73 6.43
N LYS A 75 18.89 10.11 7.62
CA LYS A 75 18.06 10.19 8.83
C LYS A 75 16.87 11.13 8.66
N VAL A 76 17.11 12.33 8.13
CA VAL A 76 16.05 13.34 7.93
C VAL A 76 14.97 12.82 6.99
N VAL A 77 15.34 12.21 5.87
CA VAL A 77 14.35 11.68 4.93
C VAL A 77 13.64 10.44 5.51
N ASN A 78 14.36 9.57 6.21
CA ASN A 78 13.76 8.43 6.91
C ASN A 78 12.72 8.87 7.93
N ASP A 79 13.00 9.88 8.75
CA ASP A 79 12.05 10.44 9.70
C ASP A 79 10.79 11.01 9.02
N ALA A 80 10.94 11.59 7.82
CA ALA A 80 9.82 12.06 7.03
C ALA A 80 8.98 10.90 6.48
N LEU A 81 9.61 9.85 5.95
CA LEU A 81 8.92 8.65 5.45
C LEU A 81 8.18 7.92 6.58
N ILE A 82 8.80 7.81 7.76
CA ILE A 82 8.18 7.24 8.96
C ILE A 82 6.91 7.99 9.32
N LYS A 83 6.91 9.33 9.29
CA LYS A 83 5.70 10.14 9.55
C LYS A 83 4.58 9.84 8.54
N THR A 84 4.91 9.71 7.26
CA THR A 84 3.95 9.33 6.22
C THR A 84 3.38 7.93 6.48
N GLY A 85 4.23 6.97 6.83
CA GLY A 85 3.81 5.61 7.19
C GLY A 85 2.90 5.57 8.42
N TYR A 86 3.24 6.33 9.47
CA TYR A 86 2.39 6.46 10.67
C TYR A 86 1.04 7.07 10.35
N GLU A 87 1.00 8.11 9.53
CA GLU A 87 -0.27 8.74 9.14
C GLU A 87 -1.15 7.79 8.32
N MET A 88 -0.56 7.04 7.39
CA MET A 88 -1.28 6.01 6.65
C MET A 88 -1.79 4.91 7.59
N GLY A 89 -0.94 4.39 8.47
CA GLY A 89 -1.32 3.38 9.46
C GLY A 89 -2.42 3.86 10.40
N ARG A 90 -2.38 5.12 10.84
CA ARG A 90 -3.43 5.77 11.64
C ARG A 90 -4.77 5.72 10.92
N GLN A 91 -4.80 6.04 9.63
CA GLN A 91 -6.04 6.03 8.83
C GLN A 91 -6.53 4.61 8.54
N ILE A 92 -5.63 3.63 8.35
CA ILE A 92 -6.00 2.20 8.22
C ILE A 92 -6.63 1.69 9.52
N ALA A 93 -6.11 2.10 10.67
CA ALA A 93 -6.62 1.70 11.99
C ALA A 93 -7.88 2.48 12.41
N GLU A 94 -8.23 3.55 11.70
CA GLU A 94 -9.38 4.39 12.03
C GLU A 94 -10.70 3.63 11.85
N ASN A 95 -11.47 3.50 12.93
CA ASN A 95 -12.72 2.74 12.98
C ASN A 95 -12.59 1.27 12.56
N VAL A 96 -11.43 0.64 12.81
CA VAL A 96 -11.22 -0.77 12.50
C VAL A 96 -12.22 -1.65 13.27
N GLU A 97 -12.90 -2.54 12.56
CA GLU A 97 -13.78 -3.56 13.14
C GLU A 97 -13.03 -4.90 13.11
N ILE A 98 -12.57 -5.36 14.28
CA ILE A 98 -11.79 -6.60 14.42
C ILE A 98 -12.69 -7.72 14.94
N PRO A 99 -12.82 -8.87 14.24
CA PRO A 99 -13.56 -10.02 14.74
C PRO A 99 -12.95 -10.59 16.02
N LEU A 100 -13.78 -11.01 16.98
CA LEU A 100 -13.30 -11.56 18.26
C LEU A 100 -12.53 -12.88 18.10
N ASP A 101 -12.81 -13.62 17.03
CA ASP A 101 -12.22 -14.92 16.70
C ASP A 101 -11.01 -14.82 15.76
N ILE A 102 -10.50 -13.60 15.50
CA ILE A 102 -9.30 -13.44 14.66
C ILE A 102 -8.05 -13.87 15.43
N SER A 103 -7.18 -14.63 14.76
CA SER A 103 -5.83 -14.92 15.26
C SER A 103 -4.87 -13.75 14.98
N ASP A 104 -3.78 -13.67 15.75
CA ASP A 104 -2.73 -12.66 15.51
C ASP A 104 -2.11 -12.79 14.11
N ILE A 105 -1.94 -14.03 13.62
CA ILE A 105 -1.37 -14.29 12.30
C ILE A 105 -2.31 -13.87 11.17
N GLU A 106 -3.63 -14.07 11.33
CA GLU A 106 -4.63 -13.55 10.39
C GLU A 106 -4.62 -12.03 10.40
N LEU A 107 -4.67 -11.39 11.57
CA LEU A 107 -4.68 -9.94 11.69
C LEU A 107 -3.45 -9.32 11.02
N LEU A 108 -2.26 -9.86 11.29
CA LEU A 108 -1.02 -9.39 10.67
C LEU A 108 -1.02 -9.62 9.16
N SER A 109 -1.42 -10.81 8.70
CA SER A 109 -1.51 -11.12 7.27
C SER A 109 -2.47 -10.17 6.53
N PHE A 110 -3.62 -9.87 7.14
CA PHE A 110 -4.62 -8.98 6.56
C PHE A 110 -4.16 -7.52 6.54
N LEU A 111 -3.49 -7.06 7.60
CA LEU A 111 -2.90 -5.72 7.64
C LEU A 111 -1.86 -5.56 6.53
N ILE A 112 -0.98 -6.54 6.35
CA ILE A 112 0.05 -6.51 5.30
C ILE A 112 -0.57 -6.52 3.90
N THR A 113 -1.67 -7.26 3.71
CA THR A 113 -2.46 -7.17 2.48
C THR A 113 -2.95 -5.76 2.19
N ILE A 114 -3.51 -5.07 3.19
CA ILE A 114 -3.97 -3.69 3.02
C ILE A 114 -2.81 -2.77 2.67
N VAL A 115 -1.67 -2.88 3.35
CA VAL A 115 -0.48 -2.07 3.07
C VAL A 115 0.04 -2.32 1.65
N ASN A 116 0.28 -3.57 1.26
CA ASN A 116 0.78 -3.91 -0.07
C ASN A 116 -0.15 -3.41 -1.17
N THR A 117 -1.46 -3.59 -0.97
CA THR A 117 -2.44 -3.25 -1.99
C THR A 117 -2.73 -1.75 -2.05
N GLN A 118 -2.81 -1.03 -0.93
CA GLN A 118 -3.16 0.39 -0.91
C GLN A 118 -1.97 1.33 -0.93
N ALA A 119 -0.87 1.00 -0.22
CA ALA A 119 0.34 1.83 -0.23
C ALA A 119 1.14 1.57 -1.50
N TRP A 120 1.38 0.29 -1.79
CA TRP A 120 2.24 -0.13 -2.91
C TRP A 120 1.48 -0.50 -4.17
N THR A 121 0.15 -0.32 -4.20
CA THR A 121 -0.69 -0.60 -5.38
C THR A 121 -0.40 -2.00 -5.96
N SER A 122 -0.01 -2.93 -5.10
CA SER A 122 0.49 -4.22 -5.52
C SER A 122 -0.66 -5.19 -5.71
N LEU A 123 -0.56 -6.01 -6.75
CA LEU A 123 -1.33 -7.24 -6.87
C LEU A 123 -0.59 -8.31 -6.09
N GLU A 124 -1.23 -8.87 -5.08
CA GLU A 124 -0.64 -9.90 -4.23
C GLU A 124 -1.46 -11.20 -4.18
N ASP A 125 -0.76 -12.28 -3.84
CA ASP A 125 -1.30 -13.61 -3.55
C ASP A 125 -0.81 -14.03 -2.15
N PRO A 126 -1.51 -13.61 -1.07
CA PRO A 126 -1.16 -13.91 0.31
C PRO A 126 -1.65 -15.29 0.73
N LYS A 127 -0.96 -15.88 1.70
CA LYS A 127 -1.31 -17.17 2.28
C LYS A 127 -0.84 -17.24 3.73
N ILE A 128 -1.67 -17.80 4.61
CA ILE A 128 -1.23 -18.24 5.94
C ILE A 128 -0.62 -19.64 5.80
N ASP A 129 0.64 -19.78 6.19
CA ASP A 129 1.38 -21.04 6.08
C ASP A 129 1.12 -21.95 7.29
N ASN A 130 1.01 -21.37 8.48
CA ASN A 130 0.73 -22.02 9.76
C ASN A 130 0.37 -20.93 10.81
N ASP A 131 0.34 -21.30 12.10
CA ASP A 131 -0.04 -20.41 13.21
C ASP A 131 0.96 -19.27 13.51
N ASP A 132 2.20 -19.36 13.01
CA ASP A 132 3.28 -18.39 13.29
C ASP A 132 3.85 -17.69 12.04
N LYS A 133 3.36 -18.07 10.85
CA LYS A 133 3.90 -17.63 9.57
C LYS A 133 2.82 -17.44 8.52
N PHE A 134 2.93 -16.30 7.85
CA PHE A 134 2.25 -16.05 6.58
C PHE A 134 3.30 -15.68 5.52
N SER A 135 2.93 -15.86 4.26
CA SER A 135 3.72 -15.45 3.11
C SER A 135 2.83 -14.72 2.11
N PHE A 136 3.45 -13.99 1.20
CA PHE A 136 2.75 -13.35 0.08
C PHE A 136 3.67 -13.29 -1.13
N ASN A 137 3.09 -13.48 -2.31
CA ASN A 137 3.76 -13.19 -3.57
C ASN A 137 3.23 -11.85 -4.09
N ILE A 138 4.13 -10.92 -4.40
CA ILE A 138 3.78 -9.73 -5.19
C ILE A 138 3.78 -10.16 -6.66
N LEU A 139 2.58 -10.30 -7.22
CA LEU A 139 2.37 -10.70 -8.61
C LEU A 139 2.68 -9.55 -9.57
N TRP A 140 2.45 -8.31 -9.13
CA TRP A 140 2.79 -7.11 -9.86
C TRP A 140 2.83 -5.92 -8.90
N CYS A 141 3.79 -5.03 -9.09
CA CYS A 141 3.86 -3.73 -8.43
C CYS A 141 4.24 -2.69 -9.48
N PRO A 142 3.54 -1.54 -9.55
CA PRO A 142 3.80 -0.54 -10.58
C PRO A 142 5.24 -0.04 -10.59
N LEU A 143 5.90 -0.05 -9.42
CA LEU A 143 7.25 0.45 -9.28
C LEU A 143 8.30 -0.50 -9.88
N GLN A 144 8.02 -1.82 -9.93
CA GLN A 144 8.99 -2.82 -10.42
C GLN A 144 9.38 -2.61 -11.88
N ASP A 145 8.49 -2.04 -12.68
CA ASP A 145 8.73 -1.80 -14.11
C ASP A 145 9.64 -0.59 -14.39
N VAL A 146 9.90 0.25 -13.36
CA VAL A 146 10.66 1.51 -13.49
C VAL A 146 11.89 1.53 -12.58
N TYR A 147 11.84 0.80 -11.47
CA TYR A 147 12.83 0.91 -10.40
C TYR A 147 14.08 0.07 -10.66
N SER A 148 15.23 0.57 -10.21
CA SER A 148 16.44 -0.24 -10.12
C SER A 148 16.37 -1.17 -8.91
N ALA A 149 17.25 -2.18 -8.88
CA ALA A 149 17.41 -3.02 -7.71
C ALA A 149 17.61 -2.12 -6.47
N PHE A 150 16.84 -2.38 -5.41
CA PHE A 150 16.86 -1.66 -4.13
C PHE A 150 16.09 -0.33 -4.01
N ASP A 151 15.53 0.22 -5.09
CA ASP A 151 14.65 1.40 -5.02
C ASP A 151 13.29 1.06 -4.34
N CYS A 152 12.87 -0.21 -4.36
CA CYS A 152 11.64 -0.68 -3.71
C CYS A 152 11.70 -0.72 -2.16
N ARG A 153 12.79 -0.22 -1.56
CA ARG A 153 12.96 -0.12 -0.10
C ARG A 153 12.49 1.23 0.45
N VAL A 154 12.02 2.12 -0.44
CA VAL A 154 11.41 3.41 -0.13
C VAL A 154 9.91 3.23 0.06
#